data_AF-A0A4Y9JDJ9-F1
#
_entry.id   AF-A0A4Y9JDJ9-F1
#
_cell.length_a   1.000
_cell.length_b   1.000
_cell.length_c   1.000
_cell.angle_alpha   90.00
_cell.angle_beta   90.00
_cell.angle_gamma   90.00
#
_symmetry.space_group_name_H-M   'P 1'
#
loop_
_entity.id
_entity.type
_entity.pdbx_description
1 polymer ?
#
loop_
_entity_poly.entity_id
_entity_poly.type
_entity_poly.pdbx_seq_one_letter_code
_entity_poly.pdbx_strand_id
1 'polypeptide(L)'
;MNTKHTNISTLQKKVFKLLNLDTSHNISAKNNDDVKRVLSGLNQIIGGINNLRNDKGDGHGKRVAFKELPSRYDTLVVNSSITLINFIWNTYSERKYR
;
A
#
# COMPACT_ATOMS: atom_id res chain seq x y z
N MET A 1 -2.91 -27.80 8.83
CA MET A 1 -2.94 -26.53 9.60
C MET A 1 -2.92 -25.38 8.60
N ASN A 2 -3.99 -24.60 8.53
CA ASN A 2 -4.13 -23.52 7.54
C ASN A 2 -3.53 -22.23 8.13
N THR A 3 -2.21 -22.08 8.04
CA THR A 3 -1.54 -20.83 8.43
C THR A 3 -1.96 -19.75 7.43
N LYS A 4 -2.95 -18.92 7.79
CA LYS A 4 -3.28 -17.71 7.04
C LYS A 4 -2.02 -16.86 6.94
N HIS A 5 -1.30 -16.96 5.82
CA HIS A 5 -0.24 -16.01 5.50
C HIS A 5 -0.88 -14.62 5.50
N THR A 6 -0.54 -13.82 6.50
CA THR A 6 -1.00 -12.43 6.57
C THR A 6 -0.25 -11.68 5.47
N ASN A 7 -0.84 -11.63 4.29
CA ASN A 7 -0.28 -10.87 3.18
C ASN A 7 -0.50 -9.36 3.44
N ILE A 8 0.38 -8.52 2.88
CA ILE A 8 0.32 -7.06 3.08
C ILE A 8 -1.06 -6.50 2.68
N SER A 9 -1.71 -7.08 1.68
CA SER A 9 -3.07 -6.70 1.26
C SER A 9 -4.10 -6.87 2.38
N THR A 10 -4.02 -7.94 3.17
CA THR A 10 -4.93 -8.17 4.30
C THR A 10 -4.69 -7.15 5.41
N LEU A 11 -3.42 -6.84 5.71
CA LEU A 11 -3.07 -5.85 6.73
C LEU A 11 -3.48 -4.43 6.30
N GLN A 12 -3.19 -4.06 5.05
CA GLN A 12 -3.62 -2.81 4.44
C GLN A 12 -5.12 -2.60 4.58
N LYS A 13 -5.95 -3.58 4.19
CA LYS A 13 -7.41 -3.48 4.29
C LYS A 13 -7.87 -3.21 5.73
N LYS A 14 -7.26 -3.88 6.71
CA LYS A 14 -7.58 -3.66 8.13
C LYS A 14 -7.21 -2.24 8.57
N VAL A 15 -6.00 -1.77 8.24
CA VAL A 15 -5.54 -0.41 8.57
C VAL A 15 -6.44 0.64 7.91
N PHE A 16 -6.75 0.47 6.62
CA PHE A 16 -7.57 1.43 5.86
C PHE A 16 -8.99 1.49 6.42
N LYS A 17 -9.58 0.36 6.83
CA LYS A 17 -10.87 0.36 7.50
C LYS A 17 -10.81 1.07 8.85
N LEU A 18 -9.81 0.77 9.68
CA LEU A 18 -9.62 1.39 11.01
C LEU A 18 -9.43 2.91 10.92
N LEU A 19 -8.68 3.39 9.93
CA LEU A 19 -8.40 4.81 9.73
C LEU A 19 -9.45 5.54 8.90
N ASN A 20 -10.53 4.85 8.49
CA ASN A 20 -11.56 5.38 7.58
C ASN A 20 -10.97 5.87 6.24
N LEU A 21 -9.97 5.18 5.69
CA LEU A 21 -9.36 5.44 4.38
C LEU A 21 -9.93 4.55 3.27
N ASP A 22 -10.79 3.60 3.62
CA ASP A 22 -11.51 2.76 2.65
C ASP A 22 -12.52 3.61 1.86
N THR A 23 -12.41 3.62 0.53
CA THR A 23 -13.22 4.50 -0.34
C THR A 23 -14.70 4.21 -0.32
N SER A 24 -15.14 3.03 0.12
CA SER A 24 -16.57 2.71 0.26
C SER A 24 -17.18 3.26 1.56
N HIS A 25 -16.34 3.62 2.54
CA HIS A 25 -16.79 4.09 3.86
C HIS A 25 -16.31 5.50 4.21
N ASN A 26 -15.21 5.98 3.59
CA ASN A 26 -14.63 7.29 3.85
C ASN A 26 -15.61 8.43 3.52
N ILE A 27 -15.86 9.29 4.51
CA ILE A 27 -16.87 10.36 4.43
C ILE A 27 -16.48 11.38 3.34
N SER A 28 -15.20 11.76 3.26
CA SER A 28 -14.71 12.69 2.24
C SER A 28 -14.81 12.10 0.83
N ALA A 29 -14.55 10.81 0.66
CA ALA A 29 -14.63 10.09 -0.62
C ALA A 29 -16.07 9.83 -1.07
N LYS A 30 -17.04 9.77 -0.14
CA LYS A 30 -18.47 9.73 -0.47
C LYS A 30 -18.96 11.05 -1.04
N ASN A 31 -18.37 12.15 -0.60
CA ASN A 31 -18.82 13.50 -0.95
C ASN A 31 -17.92 14.19 -2.00
N ASN A 32 -16.86 13.51 -2.47
CA ASN A 32 -15.92 14.08 -3.42
C ASN A 32 -15.23 12.97 -4.26
N ASP A 33 -15.47 12.98 -5.56
CA ASP A 33 -14.95 11.99 -6.50
C ASP A 33 -13.44 12.06 -6.69
N ASP A 34 -12.83 13.25 -6.57
CA ASP A 34 -11.38 13.40 -6.67
C ASP A 34 -10.67 12.78 -5.46
N VAL A 35 -11.23 12.96 -4.25
CA VAL A 35 -10.74 12.28 -3.04
C VAL A 35 -10.82 10.76 -3.21
N LYS A 36 -11.95 10.27 -3.72
CA LYS A 36 -12.13 8.84 -4.01
C LYS A 36 -11.12 8.33 -5.04
N ARG A 37 -10.82 9.13 -6.07
CA ARG A 37 -9.84 8.80 -7.11
C ARG A 37 -8.42 8.73 -6.54
N VAL A 38 -8.02 9.68 -5.71
CA VAL A 38 -6.70 9.68 -5.05
C VAL A 38 -6.54 8.44 -4.18
N LEU A 39 -7.50 8.15 -3.31
CA LEU A 39 -7.46 6.97 -2.43
C LEU A 39 -7.45 5.65 -3.23
N SER A 40 -8.20 5.59 -4.34
CA SER A 40 -8.19 4.42 -5.23
C SER A 40 -6.83 4.25 -5.93
N GLY A 41 -6.20 5.35 -6.35
CA GLY A 41 -4.85 5.34 -6.93
C GLY A 41 -3.80 4.84 -5.92
N LEU A 42 -3.88 5.27 -4.66
CA LEU A 42 -3.02 4.75 -3.60
C LEU A 42 -3.17 3.23 -3.42
N ASN A 43 -4.39 2.70 -3.47
CA ASN A 43 -4.61 1.25 -3.42
C ASN A 43 -3.94 0.50 -4.59
N GLN A 44 -3.96 1.07 -5.79
CA GLN A 44 -3.29 0.48 -6.96
C GLN A 44 -1.76 0.49 -6.79
N ILE A 45 -1.19 1.60 -6.31
CA ILE A 45 0.24 1.73 -6.03
C ILE A 45 0.69 0.68 -5.00
N ILE A 46 -0.08 0.49 -3.91
CA ILE A 46 0.21 -0.55 -2.90
C ILE A 46 0.19 -1.95 -3.51
N GLY A 47 -0.77 -2.24 -4.38
CA GLY A 47 -0.83 -3.49 -5.13
C GLY A 47 0.43 -3.71 -5.97
N GLY A 48 0.87 -2.68 -6.70
CA GLY A 48 2.11 -2.70 -7.48
C GLY A 48 3.35 -2.96 -6.61
N ILE A 49 3.50 -2.25 -5.49
CA ILE A 49 4.62 -2.44 -4.54
C ILE A 49 4.64 -3.87 -3.98
N ASN A 50 3.47 -4.42 -3.62
CA ASN A 50 3.36 -5.79 -3.11
C ASN A 50 3.78 -6.82 -4.16
N ASN A 51 3.35 -6.65 -5.41
CA ASN A 51 3.73 -7.55 -6.49
C ASN A 51 5.23 -7.46 -6.75
N LEU A 52 5.79 -6.24 -6.81
CA LEU A 52 7.24 -6.06 -6.97
C LEU A 52 8.04 -6.70 -5.82
N ARG A 53 7.58 -6.59 -4.57
CA ARG A 53 8.19 -7.27 -3.43
C ARG A 53 8.13 -8.79 -3.58
N ASN A 54 7.01 -9.34 -4.04
CA ASN A 54 6.84 -10.79 -4.19
C ASN A 54 7.63 -11.34 -5.39
N ASP A 55 7.65 -10.61 -6.50
CA ASP A 55 8.34 -11.00 -7.74
C ASP A 55 9.86 -10.82 -7.65
N LYS A 56 10.31 -9.84 -6.85
CA LYS A 56 11.73 -9.46 -6.74
C LYS A 56 12.39 -9.80 -5.40
N GLY A 57 11.62 -10.18 -4.39
CA GLY A 57 12.13 -10.61 -3.09
C GLY A 57 12.68 -12.05 -3.15
N ASP A 58 13.76 -12.33 -2.43
CA ASP A 58 14.50 -13.59 -2.54
C ASP A 58 13.85 -14.81 -1.86
N GLY A 59 12.58 -14.75 -1.45
CA GLY A 59 11.92 -15.81 -0.67
C GLY A 59 12.00 -17.25 -1.24
N HIS A 60 12.34 -17.42 -2.53
CA HIS A 60 12.63 -18.71 -3.16
C HIS A 60 13.93 -18.77 -3.99
N GLY A 61 14.91 -17.89 -3.70
CA GLY A 61 16.16 -17.78 -4.44
C GLY A 61 16.00 -17.03 -5.76
N LYS A 62 16.97 -16.17 -6.09
CA LYS A 62 17.01 -15.49 -7.40
C LYS A 62 17.20 -16.56 -8.49
N ARG A 63 16.18 -16.77 -9.33
CA ARG A 63 16.33 -17.59 -10.55
C ARG A 63 17.45 -17.00 -11.41
N VAL A 64 18.15 -17.85 -12.16
CA VAL A 64 19.33 -17.51 -13.00
C VAL A 64 19.05 -16.36 -14.00
N ALA A 65 17.79 -16.08 -14.31
CA ALA A 65 17.33 -14.98 -15.19
C ALA A 65 16.72 -13.78 -14.42
N PHE A 66 17.18 -13.50 -13.21
CA PHE A 66 16.70 -12.36 -12.43
C PHE A 66 17.08 -11.03 -13.11
N LYS A 67 16.10 -10.35 -13.71
CA LYS A 67 16.27 -9.00 -14.23
C LYS A 67 15.91 -7.97 -13.17
N GLU A 68 16.89 -7.18 -12.75
CA GLU A 68 16.68 -6.04 -11.86
C GLU A 68 15.79 -4.99 -12.51
N LEU A 69 15.00 -4.28 -11.69
CA LEU A 69 14.31 -3.10 -12.18
C LEU A 69 15.33 -2.01 -12.48
N PRO A 70 15.15 -1.21 -13.55
CA PRO A 70 15.93 0.00 -13.72
C PRO A 70 15.83 0.89 -12.48
N SER A 71 16.96 1.42 -12.00
CA SER A 71 17.07 2.19 -10.76
C SER A 71 15.98 3.26 -10.56
N ARG A 72 15.53 3.92 -11.63
CA ARG A 72 14.41 4.91 -11.57
C ARG A 72 13.12 4.35 -10.98
N TYR A 73 12.80 3.07 -11.23
CA TYR A 73 11.60 2.43 -10.71
C TYR A 73 11.77 2.03 -9.25
N ASP A 74 12.98 1.65 -8.83
CA ASP A 74 13.28 1.42 -7.41
C ASP A 74 13.08 2.70 -6.61
N THR A 75 13.61 3.83 -7.10
CA THR A 75 13.39 5.14 -6.49
C THR A 75 11.91 5.50 -6.41
N LEU A 76 11.15 5.29 -7.50
CA LEU A 76 9.71 5.55 -7.51
C LEU A 76 8.97 4.70 -6.46
N VAL A 77 9.29 3.41 -6.37
CA VAL A 77 8.67 2.47 -5.42
C VAL A 77 8.98 2.85 -3.98
N VAL A 78 10.24 3.17 -3.67
CA VAL A 78 10.68 3.60 -2.35
C VAL A 78 9.97 4.90 -1.94
N ASN A 79 10.00 5.92 -2.80
CA ASN A 79 9.36 7.21 -2.50
C ASN A 79 7.83 7.10 -2.39
N SER A 80 7.21 6.24 -3.19
CA SER A 80 5.77 5.96 -3.07
C SER A 80 5.45 5.28 -1.74
N SER A 81 6.30 4.35 -1.30
CA SER A 81 6.15 3.67 0.00
C SER A 81 6.29 4.65 1.17
N ILE A 82 7.29 5.54 1.12
CA ILE A 82 7.50 6.59 2.14
C ILE A 82 6.28 7.51 2.22
N THR A 83 5.82 8.02 1.07
CA THR A 83 4.63 8.87 0.98
C THR A 83 3.41 8.21 1.61
N LEU A 84 3.19 6.93 1.30
CA LEU A 84 2.08 6.17 1.85
C LEU A 84 2.17 6.02 3.36
N ILE A 85 3.33 5.63 3.89
CA ILE A 85 3.53 5.43 5.33
C ILE A 85 3.31 6.74 6.07
N ASN A 86 3.86 7.85 5.56
CA ASN A 86 3.67 9.18 6.14
C ASN A 86 2.19 9.56 6.17
N PHE A 87 1.45 9.34 5.09
CA PHE A 87 0.02 9.64 5.05
C PHE A 87 -0.80 8.80 6.06
N ILE A 88 -0.53 7.50 6.14
CA ILE A 88 -1.18 6.59 7.11
C ILE A 88 -0.86 7.03 8.54
N TRP A 89 0.42 7.32 8.82
CA TRP A 89 0.88 7.70 10.15
C TRP A 89 0.31 9.05 10.61
N ASN A 90 0.27 10.04 9.72
CA ASN A 90 -0.35 11.34 10.01
C ASN A 90 -1.85 11.17 10.27
N THR A 91 -2.55 10.38 9.45
CA THR A 91 -3.97 10.06 9.65
C THR A 91 -4.22 9.40 11.01
N TYR A 92 -3.37 8.45 11.41
CA TYR A 92 -3.47 7.81 12.73
C TYR A 92 -3.22 8.81 13.86
N SER A 93 -2.17 9.62 13.74
CA SER A 93 -1.78 10.59 14.77
C SER A 93 -2.88 11.63 14.98
N GLU A 94 -3.44 12.19 13.92
CA GLU A 94 -4.56 13.12 14.00
C GLU A 94 -5.80 12.52 14.67
N ARG A 95 -6.06 11.23 14.48
CA ARG A 95 -7.20 10.55 15.10
C ARG A 95 -6.95 10.15 16.56
N LYS A 96 -5.70 9.93 16.95
CA LYS A 96 -5.33 9.52 18.31
C LYS A 96 -5.21 10.70 19.27
N TYR A 97 -4.76 11.84 18.77
CA TYR A 97 -4.54 13.05 19.56
C TYR A 97 -5.66 14.10 19.39
N ARG A 98 -6.79 13.69 18.80
CA ARG A 98 -8.09 14.38 18.86
C ARG A 98 -8.97 13.68 19.87
#